data_AF-A0A8J2ZM35-F1
#
_entry.id   AF-A0A8J2ZM35-F1
#
_cell.length_a   1.000
_cell.length_b   1.000
_cell.length_c   1.000
_cell.angle_alpha   90.00
_cell.angle_beta   90.00
_cell.angle_gamma   90.00
#
_symmetry.space_group_name_H-M   'P 1'
#
loop_
_entity.id
_entity.type
_entity.pdbx_description
1 polymer ?
#
loop_
_entity_poly.entity_id
_entity_poly.type
_entity_poly.pdbx_seq_one_letter_code
_entity_poly.pdbx_strand_id
1 'polypeptide(L)' 'MIPDTSAPCWQRVLTSEHDISGAILATKLLVTRLRREVRARPAALNSKIAELRAYFEKNTFAVKDIALF' A
#
# COMPACT_ATOMS: atom_id res chain seq x y z
N MET A 1 7.78 4.22 -11.73
CA MET A 1 7.06 3.09 -12.36
C MET A 1 6.28 2.37 -11.26
N ILE A 2 5.01 2.04 -11.49
CA ILE A 2 4.17 1.35 -10.47
C ILE A 2 4.41 -0.15 -10.62
N PRO A 3 4.82 -0.87 -9.56
CA PRO A 3 5.01 -2.32 -9.60
C PRO A 3 3.71 -3.07 -9.91
N ASP A 4 3.85 -4.26 -10.47
CA ASP A 4 2.73 -5.18 -10.65
C ASP A 4 2.12 -5.62 -9.30
N THR A 5 0.86 -6.06 -9.28
CA THR A 5 0.19 -6.52 -8.05
C THR A 5 0.87 -7.73 -7.41
N SER A 6 1.61 -8.53 -8.19
CA SER A 6 2.42 -9.65 -7.69
C SER A 6 3.71 -9.22 -6.98
N ALA A 7 4.08 -7.94 -7.03
CA ALA A 7 5.32 -7.48 -6.44
C ALA A 7 5.32 -7.64 -4.90
N PRO A 8 6.40 -8.18 -4.30
CA PRO A 8 6.45 -8.48 -2.87
C PRO A 8 6.44 -7.22 -1.98
N CYS A 9 6.76 -6.04 -2.52
CA CYS A 9 6.70 -4.77 -1.80
C CYS A 9 5.27 -4.44 -1.30
N TRP A 10 4.23 -4.79 -2.08
CA TRP A 10 2.85 -4.56 -1.67
C TRP A 10 2.44 -5.42 -0.49
N GLN A 11 2.82 -6.70 -0.52
CA GLN A 11 2.57 -7.59 0.60
C GLN A 11 3.34 -7.10 1.83
N ARG A 12 4.62 -6.75 1.66
CA ARG A 12 5.46 -6.24 2.75
C ARG A 12 4.87 -4.98 3.39
N VAL A 13 4.45 -3.99 2.59
CA VAL A 13 3.90 -2.76 3.15
C VAL A 13 2.58 -2.99 3.89
N LEU A 14 1.76 -3.97 3.48
CA LEU A 14 0.47 -4.27 4.11
C LEU A 14 0.56 -5.23 5.32
N THR A 15 1.61 -6.04 5.41
CA THR A 15 1.80 -6.98 6.53
C THR A 15 2.79 -6.48 7.58
N SER A 16 3.74 -5.62 7.21
CA SER A 16 4.72 -5.05 8.14
C SER A 16 4.23 -3.78 8.83
N GLU A 17 4.88 -3.44 9.95
CA GLU A 17 4.79 -2.12 10.58
C GLU A 17 5.87 -1.17 10.06
N HIS A 18 6.34 -1.36 8.82
CA HIS A 18 7.38 -0.50 8.25
C HIS A 18 6.94 0.97 8.30
N ASP A 19 7.87 1.82 8.72
CA ASP A 19 7.61 3.24 8.86
C ASP A 19 7.45 3.88 7.48
N ILE A 20 6.30 4.52 7.29
CA ILE A 20 5.94 5.26 6.08
C ILE A 20 5.80 6.75 6.39
N SER A 21 6.44 7.24 7.46
CA SER A 21 6.37 8.65 7.87
C SER A 21 6.73 9.63 6.76
N GLY A 22 7.66 9.25 5.88
CA GLY A 22 8.08 10.02 4.70
C GLY A 22 7.05 10.06 3.56
N ALA A 23 6.02 9.21 3.59
CA ALA A 23 4.95 9.22 2.61
C ALA A 23 4.00 10.41 2.85
N ILE A 24 3.26 10.81 1.82
CA ILE A 24 2.22 11.84 1.97
C ILE A 24 1.09 11.36 2.88
N LEU A 25 0.36 12.31 3.49
CA LEU A 25 -0.69 11.99 4.46
C LEU A 25 -1.75 11.03 3.90
N ALA A 26 -2.17 11.21 2.65
CA ALA A 26 -3.16 10.35 2.02
C ALA A 26 -2.68 8.89 1.89
N THR A 27 -1.43 8.68 1.46
CA THR A 27 -0.81 7.34 1.43
C THR A 27 -0.75 6.73 2.83
N LYS A 28 -0.34 7.52 3.84
CA LYS A 28 -0.28 7.05 5.24
C LYS A 28 -1.63 6.57 5.75
N LEU A 29 -2.67 7.36 5.52
CA LEU A 29 -4.05 7.02 5.92
C LEU A 29 -4.53 5.76 5.20
N LEU A 30 -4.30 5.66 3.89
CA LEU A 30 -4.69 4.51 3.10
C LEU A 30 -3.98 3.24 3.58
N VAL A 31 -2.65 3.25 3.64
CA VAL A 31 -1.87 2.08 4.08
C VAL A 31 -2.24 1.66 5.50
N THR A 32 -2.44 2.61 6.43
CA THR A 32 -2.86 2.29 7.81
C THR A 32 -4.22 1.61 7.84
N ARG A 33 -5.18 2.09 7.04
CA ARG A 33 -6.50 1.47 6.91
C ARG A 33 -6.37 0.06 6.31
N LEU A 34 -5.63 -0.09 5.21
CA LEU A 34 -5.45 -1.38 4.55
C LEU A 34 -4.74 -2.40 5.46
N ARG A 35 -3.70 -1.98 6.21
CA ARG A 35 -3.03 -2.81 7.23
C ARG A 35 -4.02 -3.33 8.27
N ARG A 36 -4.93 -2.48 8.78
CA ARG A 36 -5.96 -2.89 9.74
C ARG A 36 -6.94 -3.91 9.13
N GLU A 37 -7.40 -3.66 7.90
CA GLU A 37 -8.30 -4.58 7.21
C GLU A 37 -7.65 -5.94 6.91
N VAL A 38 -6.37 -5.95 6.51
CA VAL A 38 -5.59 -7.18 6.30
C VAL A 38 -5.34 -7.92 7.63
N ARG A 39 -5.07 -7.22 8.73
CA ARG A 39 -4.96 -7.83 10.06
C ARG A 39 -6.27 -8.49 10.50
N ALA A 40 -7.39 -7.82 10.26
CA ALA A 40 -8.71 -8.36 10.60
C ALA A 40 -9.12 -9.52 9.66
N ARG A 41 -8.72 -9.47 8.38
CA ARG A 41 -9.04 -10.48 7.37
C ARG A 41 -7.85 -10.71 6.43
N PRO A 42 -6.93 -11.64 6.77
CA PRO A 42 -5.74 -11.91 5.96
C PRO A 42 -6.05 -12.35 4.54
N ALA A 43 -7.17 -13.05 4.33
CA ALA A 43 -7.64 -13.47 3.01
C ALA A 43 -7.95 -12.30 2.05
N ALA A 44 -8.13 -11.08 2.56
CA ALA A 44 -8.39 -9.90 1.74
C ALA A 44 -7.11 -9.26 1.16
N LEU A 45 -5.91 -9.76 1.50
CA LEU A 45 -4.63 -9.16 1.12
C LEU A 45 -4.54 -8.83 -0.37
N ASN A 46 -4.79 -9.78 -1.27
CA ASN A 46 -4.68 -9.57 -2.71
C ASN A 46 -5.63 -8.48 -3.23
N SER A 47 -6.85 -8.41 -2.67
CA SER A 47 -7.81 -7.36 -3.00
C SER A 47 -7.32 -5.98 -2.53
N LYS A 48 -6.68 -5.91 -1.35
CA LYS A 48 -6.13 -4.67 -0.79
C LYS A 48 -4.86 -4.20 -1.52
N ILE A 49 -4.06 -5.13 -2.04
CA ILE A 49 -2.94 -4.81 -2.94
C ILE A 49 -3.46 -4.15 -4.22
N ALA A 50 -4.51 -4.70 -4.83
CA ALA A 50 -5.13 -4.11 -6.01
C ALA A 50 -5.70 -2.71 -5.74
N GLU A 51 -6.35 -2.52 -4.58
CA GLU A 51 -6.86 -1.21 -4.14
C GLU A 51 -5.73 -0.18 -3.97
N LEU A 52 -4.64 -0.57 -3.32
CA LEU A 52 -3.47 0.28 -3.12
C LEU A 52 -2.80 0.66 -4.45
N ARG A 53 -2.64 -0.30 -5.36
CA ARG A 53 -2.08 -0.05 -6.69
C ARG A 53 -2.96 0.90 -7.50
N ALA A 54 -4.28 0.67 -7.50
CA ALA A 54 -5.24 1.54 -8.19
C ALA A 54 -5.22 2.97 -7.64
N TYR A 55 -4.95 3.15 -6.34
CA TYR A 55 -4.73 4.46 -5.77
C TYR A 55 -3.52 5.17 -6.40
N PHE A 56 -2.38 4.50 -6.55
CA PHE A 56 -1.20 5.09 -7.19
C PHE A 56 -1.37 5.34 -8.69
N GLU A 57 -2.13 4.49 -9.38
CA GLU A 57 -2.46 4.72 -10.80
C GLU A 57 -3.30 5.98 -10.98
N LYS A 58 -4.27 6.21 -10.09
CA LYS A 58 -5.11 7.42 -10.11
C LYS A 58 -4.39 8.67 -9.59
N ASN A 59 -3.39 8.50 -8.72
CA ASN A 59 -2.72 9.58 -8.02
C ASN A 59 -1.21 9.55 -8.32
N THR A 60 -0.84 10.08 -9.48
CA THR A 60 0.56 10.14 -9.94
C THR A 60 1.50 10.86 -8.95
N PHE A 61 1.00 11.82 -8.17
CA PHE A 61 1.79 12.51 -7.14
C PHE A 61 2.18 11.62 -5.96
N ALA A 62 1.43 10.55 -5.70
CA ALA A 62 1.71 9.60 -4.63
C ALA A 62 2.73 8.53 -5.06
N VAL A 63 2.95 8.33 -6.37
CA VAL A 63 3.83 7.28 -6.91
C VAL A 63 5.25 7.32 -6.33
N LYS A 64 5.73 8.51 -5.93
CA LYS A 64 7.02 8.67 -5.24
C LYS A 64 7.11 7.92 -3.91
N ASP A 65 5.99 7.72 -3.23
CA ASP A 65 5.93 7.03 -1.93
C ASP A 65 6.15 5.53 -2.07
N ILE A 66 5.99 4.95 -3.27
CA ILE A 66 6.27 3.53 -3.54
C ILE A 66 7.73 3.20 -3.23
N ALA A 67 8.65 4.17 -3.29
CA ALA A 67 10.04 3.99 -2.88
C ALA A 67 10.21 3.63 -1.40
N LEU A 68 9.19 3.81 -0.57
CA LEU A 68 9.17 3.51 0.87
C LEU A 68 8.57 2.13 1.19
N PHE A 69 8.14 1.36 0.18
CA PHE A 69 7.38 0.10 0.35
C PHE A 69 8.25 -1.14 0.33
#